data_AF-A0A0F9V5M6-F1
#
_entry.id   AF-A0A0F9V5M6-F1
#
_cell.length_a   1.000
_cell.length_b   1.000
_cell.length_c   1.000
_cell.angle_alpha   90.00
_cell.angle_beta   90.00
_cell.angle_gamma   90.00
#
_symmetry.space_group_name_H-M   'P 1'
#
loop_
_entity.id
_entity.type
_entity.pdbx_description
1 polymer ?
#
loop_
_entity_poly.entity_id
_entity_poly.type
_entity_poly.pdbx_seq_one_letter_code
_entity_poly.pdbx_strand_id
1 'polypeptide(L)'
;MTISYEDFIKKYKLDDLTEKLELKTHEKIDFYNDLNEIMKTICKIFDKITNIASLRGGQVLMSLAKLNDTEAVINKTDIKKNLNIDRLEKLTHSFEYLEHQNYIKVEKKSSKFHIIKLNKKENPDFKLFQEVVQKFWSSPEDDIKRIGSWRDS
;
A
#
# COMPACT_ATOMS: atom_id res chain seq x y z
N MET A 1 -15.37 9.23 5.12
CA MET A 1 -15.24 7.78 4.81
C MET A 1 -14.26 7.66 3.67
N THR A 2 -13.27 6.75 3.75
CA THR A 2 -12.37 6.49 2.64
C THR A 2 -13.02 5.47 1.71
N ILE A 3 -13.23 5.84 0.44
CA ILE A 3 -13.73 4.92 -0.58
C ILE A 3 -12.58 4.05 -1.06
N SER A 4 -12.81 2.74 -1.12
CA SER A 4 -11.89 1.77 -1.71
C SER A 4 -12.03 1.78 -3.23
N TYR A 5 -10.93 1.53 -3.92
CA TYR A 5 -10.91 1.38 -5.37
C TYR A 5 -11.73 0.17 -5.84
N GLU A 6 -11.72 -0.93 -5.08
CA GLU A 6 -12.55 -2.09 -5.38
C GLU A 6 -14.04 -1.82 -5.16
N ASP A 7 -14.39 -1.11 -4.08
CA ASP A 7 -15.77 -0.72 -3.80
C ASP A 7 -16.30 0.21 -4.90
N PHE A 8 -15.45 1.11 -5.42
CA PHE A 8 -15.76 1.98 -6.54
C PHE A 8 -16.01 1.19 -7.84
N ILE A 9 -15.13 0.24 -8.19
CA ILE A 9 -15.33 -0.63 -9.36
C ILE A 9 -16.64 -1.38 -9.25
N LYS A 10 -16.91 -2.02 -8.10
CA LYS A 10 -18.13 -2.81 -7.87
C LYS A 10 -19.39 -1.95 -7.91
N LYS A 11 -19.38 -0.78 -7.27
CA LYS A 11 -20.54 0.13 -7.22
C LYS A 11 -21.02 0.54 -8.61
N TYR A 12 -20.08 0.78 -9.53
CA TYR A 12 -20.37 1.22 -10.90
C TYR A 12 -20.19 0.12 -11.95
N LYS A 13 -19.98 -1.15 -11.52
CA LYS A 13 -19.73 -2.31 -12.39
C LYS A 13 -18.68 -2.04 -13.48
N LEU A 14 -17.59 -1.37 -13.13
CA LEU A 14 -16.56 -0.95 -14.11
C LEU A 14 -15.75 -2.12 -14.68
N ASP A 15 -15.88 -3.29 -14.07
CA ASP A 15 -15.31 -4.58 -14.49
C ASP A 15 -16.25 -5.41 -15.36
N ASP A 16 -17.52 -4.99 -15.50
CA ASP A 16 -18.48 -5.64 -16.39
C ASP A 16 -18.32 -5.12 -17.83
N LEU A 17 -17.77 -5.98 -18.69
CA LEU A 17 -17.58 -5.69 -20.12
C LEU A 17 -18.77 -6.13 -20.98
N THR A 18 -19.80 -6.72 -20.38
CA THR A 18 -20.98 -7.23 -21.10
C THR A 18 -22.03 -6.15 -21.33
N GLU A 19 -22.08 -5.15 -20.46
CA GLU A 19 -23.02 -4.03 -20.52
C GLU A 19 -22.30 -2.70 -20.78
N LYS A 20 -23.00 -1.73 -21.39
CA LYS A 20 -22.51 -0.35 -21.44
C LYS A 20 -22.75 0.32 -20.09
N LEU A 21 -21.77 1.08 -19.61
CA LEU A 21 -21.94 1.92 -18.43
C LEU A 21 -22.95 3.04 -18.71
N GLU A 22 -24.18 2.88 -18.23
CA GLU A 22 -25.25 3.87 -18.32
C GLU A 22 -25.64 4.38 -16.94
N LEU A 23 -25.20 5.59 -16.61
CA LEU A 23 -25.51 6.24 -15.33
C LEU A 23 -26.65 7.24 -15.51
N LYS A 24 -27.65 7.19 -14.62
CA LYS A 24 -28.68 8.23 -14.46
C LYS A 24 -28.06 9.52 -13.90
N THR A 25 -28.76 10.64 -14.01
CA THR A 25 -28.24 11.95 -13.59
C THR A 25 -27.72 11.98 -12.15
N HIS A 26 -28.45 11.38 -11.20
CA HIS A 26 -27.99 11.31 -9.79
C HIS A 26 -26.76 10.40 -9.63
N GLU A 27 -26.73 9.26 -10.34
CA GLU A 27 -25.59 8.33 -10.32
C GLU A 27 -24.33 8.95 -10.94
N LYS A 28 -24.47 9.85 -11.93
CA LYS A 28 -23.34 10.63 -12.47
C LYS A 28 -22.73 11.56 -11.42
N ILE A 29 -23.57 12.20 -10.60
CA ILE A 29 -23.12 13.08 -9.53
C ILE A 29 -22.38 12.25 -8.47
N ASP A 30 -22.96 11.12 -8.06
CA ASP A 30 -22.33 10.21 -7.10
C ASP A 30 -21.00 9.66 -7.63
N PHE A 31 -20.94 9.28 -8.90
CA PHE A 31 -19.71 8.81 -9.55
C PHE A 31 -18.61 9.87 -9.48
N TYR A 32 -18.94 11.11 -9.83
CA TYR A 32 -17.99 12.22 -9.79
C TYR A 32 -17.51 12.53 -8.37
N ASN A 33 -18.41 12.50 -7.40
CA ASN A 33 -18.07 12.72 -5.99
C ASN A 33 -17.16 11.61 -5.46
N ASP A 34 -17.48 10.35 -5.74
CA ASP A 34 -16.68 9.21 -5.30
C ASP A 34 -15.28 9.23 -5.93
N LEU A 35 -15.19 9.52 -7.23
CA LEU A 35 -13.92 9.69 -7.93
C LEU A 35 -13.07 10.82 -7.31
N ASN A 36 -13.69 11.96 -7.01
CA ASN A 36 -12.99 13.07 -6.36
C ASN A 36 -12.48 12.70 -4.97
N GLU A 37 -13.24 11.92 -4.18
CA GLU A 37 -12.78 11.46 -2.87
C GLU A 37 -11.60 10.49 -2.98
N ILE A 38 -11.59 9.60 -3.97
CA ILE A 38 -10.42 8.76 -4.29
C ILE A 38 -9.21 9.64 -4.61
N MET A 39 -9.36 10.60 -5.52
CA MET A 39 -8.26 11.50 -5.93
C MET A 39 -7.72 12.33 -4.75
N LYS A 40 -8.61 12.91 -3.93
CA LYS A 40 -8.21 13.61 -2.70
C LYS A 40 -7.45 12.71 -1.75
N THR A 41 -7.89 11.46 -1.60
CA THR A 41 -7.22 10.48 -0.73
C THR A 41 -5.83 10.14 -1.26
N ILE A 42 -5.68 9.95 -2.57
CA ILE A 42 -4.38 9.74 -3.21
C ILE A 42 -3.45 10.93 -2.94
N CYS A 43 -3.92 12.17 -3.10
CA CYS A 43 -3.12 13.35 -2.78
C CYS A 43 -2.66 13.38 -1.31
N LYS A 44 -3.55 13.02 -0.36
CA LYS A 44 -3.18 12.91 1.07
C LYS A 44 -2.12 11.83 1.32
N ILE A 45 -2.21 10.70 0.61
CA ILE A 45 -1.22 9.62 0.68
C ILE A 45 0.14 10.13 0.17
N PHE A 46 0.16 10.80 -0.99
CA PHE A 46 1.39 11.38 -1.53
C PHE A 46 1.99 12.40 -0.56
N ASP A 47 1.19 13.31 -0.03
CA ASP A 47 1.64 14.30 0.96
C ASP A 47 2.23 13.64 2.21
N LYS A 48 1.59 12.58 2.74
CA LYS A 48 2.15 11.77 3.84
C LYS A 48 3.50 11.18 3.44
N ILE A 49 3.62 10.56 2.27
CA ILE A 49 4.86 9.91 1.81
C ILE A 49 6.00 10.91 1.64
N THR A 50 5.73 12.05 1.02
CA THR A 50 6.76 13.09 0.75
C THR A 50 7.23 13.79 2.02
N ASN A 51 6.40 13.84 3.06
CA ASN A 51 6.74 14.44 4.35
C ASN A 51 7.35 13.45 5.35
N ILE A 52 7.58 12.18 4.98
CA ILE A 52 8.30 11.24 5.84
C ILE A 52 9.76 11.67 5.94
N ALA A 53 10.15 12.13 7.13
CA ALA A 53 11.52 12.59 7.42
C ALA A 53 12.56 11.46 7.53
N SER A 54 12.22 10.23 7.12
CA SER A 54 13.10 9.07 7.15
C SER A 54 13.43 8.63 5.73
N LEU A 55 14.73 8.54 5.42
CA LEU A 55 15.26 8.26 4.07
C LEU A 55 14.60 7.07 3.35
N ARG A 56 14.20 6.02 4.10
CA ARG A 56 13.56 4.82 3.56
C ARG A 56 12.16 4.57 4.10
N GLY A 57 11.55 5.54 4.81
CA GLY A 57 10.25 5.34 5.45
C GLY A 57 9.12 5.16 4.43
N GLY A 58 9.12 5.93 3.33
CA GLY A 58 8.19 5.70 2.22
C GLY A 58 8.32 4.30 1.62
N GLN A 59 9.56 3.84 1.39
CA GLN A 59 9.82 2.49 0.86
C GLN A 59 9.32 1.39 1.79
N VAL A 60 9.50 1.55 3.11
CA VAL A 60 8.98 0.62 4.11
C VAL A 60 7.45 0.55 4.07
N LEU A 61 6.76 1.70 3.95
CA LEU A 61 5.31 1.72 3.84
C LEU A 61 4.82 1.03 2.56
N MET A 62 5.47 1.30 1.42
CA MET A 62 5.12 0.65 0.15
C MET A 62 5.33 -0.87 0.20
N SER A 63 6.46 -1.31 0.75
CA SER A 63 6.74 -2.75 0.92
C SER A 63 5.72 -3.42 1.85
N LEU A 64 5.42 -2.78 2.99
CA LEU A 64 4.43 -3.29 3.94
C LEU A 64 3.03 -3.38 3.32
N ALA A 65 2.63 -2.36 2.55
CA ALA A 65 1.37 -2.38 1.79
C ALA A 65 1.32 -3.52 0.76
N LYS A 66 2.42 -3.75 0.03
CA LYS A 66 2.52 -4.84 -0.96
C LYS A 66 2.36 -6.21 -0.32
N LEU A 67 3.02 -6.43 0.81
CA LEU A 67 3.07 -7.73 1.49
C LEU A 67 1.76 -8.08 2.25
N ASN A 68 0.92 -7.09 2.60
CA ASN A 68 -0.18 -7.24 3.56
C ASN A 68 -1.18 -8.38 3.27
N ASP A 69 -1.38 -8.76 2.02
CA ASP A 69 -2.33 -9.84 1.66
C ASP A 69 -1.66 -11.09 1.10
N THR A 70 -0.33 -11.08 0.97
CA THR A 70 0.45 -12.25 0.53
C THR A 70 1.06 -12.99 1.71
N GLU A 71 1.28 -12.31 2.83
CA GLU A 71 1.90 -12.88 4.03
C GLU A 71 0.93 -12.79 5.23
N ALA A 72 0.72 -13.92 5.91
CA ALA A 72 -0.12 -13.95 7.12
C ALA A 72 0.48 -13.14 8.28
N VAL A 73 1.80 -13.00 8.30
CA VAL A 73 2.56 -12.27 9.32
C VAL A 73 3.77 -11.63 8.65
N ILE A 74 3.85 -10.29 8.66
CA ILE A 74 4.96 -9.55 8.08
C ILE A 74 5.95 -9.16 9.17
N ASN A 75 7.23 -9.47 8.93
CA ASN A 75 8.33 -9.09 9.79
C ASN A 75 9.31 -8.13 9.07
N LYS A 76 10.29 -7.61 9.84
CA LYS A 76 11.31 -6.67 9.33
C LYS A 76 12.16 -7.26 8.20
N THR A 77 12.43 -8.57 8.24
CA THR A 77 13.21 -9.29 7.21
C THR A 77 12.43 -9.44 5.92
N ASP A 78 11.12 -9.64 5.97
CA ASP A 78 10.27 -9.74 4.77
C ASP A 78 10.30 -8.42 4.00
N ILE A 79 10.15 -7.30 4.70
CA ILE A 79 10.27 -5.95 4.12
C ILE A 79 11.67 -5.73 3.52
N LYS A 80 12.72 -6.17 4.24
CA LYS A 80 14.10 -6.09 3.74
C LYS A 80 14.26 -6.84 2.41
N LYS A 81 13.72 -8.06 2.34
CA LYS A 81 13.78 -8.92 1.16
C LYS A 81 12.99 -8.31 0.00
N ASN A 82 11.77 -7.85 0.26
CA ASN A 82 10.90 -7.23 -0.73
C ASN A 82 11.51 -5.95 -1.33
N LEU A 83 12.23 -5.17 -0.52
CA LEU A 83 12.98 -3.99 -0.96
C LEU A 83 14.36 -4.31 -1.56
N ASN A 84 14.76 -5.58 -1.58
CA ASN A 84 16.10 -6.04 -1.98
C ASN A 84 17.24 -5.24 -1.30
N ILE A 85 17.18 -5.13 0.03
CA ILE A 85 18.20 -4.46 0.84
C ILE A 85 19.13 -5.50 1.47
N ASP A 86 20.42 -5.24 1.42
CA ASP A 86 21.47 -6.08 2.00
C ASP A 86 21.34 -6.22 3.53
N ARG A 87 21.22 -5.07 4.21
CA ARG A 87 21.35 -4.94 5.68
C ARG A 87 20.10 -4.34 6.31
N LEU A 88 19.60 -4.98 7.37
CA LEU A 88 18.37 -4.54 8.04
C LEU A 88 18.55 -3.21 8.79
N GLU A 89 19.78 -2.93 9.23
CA GLU A 89 20.18 -1.72 9.93
C GLU A 89 19.81 -0.46 9.14
N LYS A 90 19.85 -0.53 7.80
CA LYS A 90 19.47 0.55 6.90
C LYS A 90 17.99 0.95 6.99
N LEU A 91 17.14 0.08 7.55
CA LEU A 91 15.71 0.30 7.75
C LEU A 91 15.35 0.65 9.20
N THR A 92 16.30 0.58 10.13
CA THR A 92 16.01 0.68 11.58
C THR A 92 15.37 2.03 11.92
N HIS A 93 16.02 3.13 11.51
CA HIS A 93 15.48 4.47 11.68
C HIS A 93 14.11 4.66 11.00
N SER A 94 13.85 3.97 9.88
CA SER A 94 12.54 4.02 9.23
C SER A 94 11.46 3.32 10.03
N PHE A 95 11.74 2.15 10.61
CA PHE A 95 10.77 1.49 11.48
C PHE A 95 10.46 2.33 12.73
N GLU A 96 11.49 2.85 13.40
CA GLU A 96 11.33 3.69 14.59
C GLU A 96 10.53 4.94 14.30
N TYR A 97 10.86 5.65 13.21
CA TYR A 97 10.14 6.85 12.80
C TYR A 97 8.67 6.55 12.46
N LEU A 98 8.40 5.54 11.64
CA LEU A 98 7.04 5.21 11.22
C LEU A 98 6.17 4.73 12.39
N GLU A 99 6.75 4.01 13.35
CA GLU A 99 6.08 3.61 14.58
C GLU A 99 5.78 4.83 15.46
N HIS A 100 6.75 5.71 15.66
CA HIS A 100 6.57 6.96 16.42
C HIS A 100 5.52 7.89 15.80
N GLN A 101 5.44 7.96 14.46
CA GLN A 101 4.41 8.73 13.74
C GLN A 101 3.07 8.00 13.61
N ASN A 102 2.90 6.84 14.27
CA ASN A 102 1.70 6.01 14.23
C ASN A 102 1.28 5.55 12.82
N TYR A 103 2.19 5.50 11.85
CA TYR A 103 1.90 4.95 10.52
C TYR A 103 1.91 3.41 10.53
N ILE A 104 2.73 2.81 11.37
CA ILE A 104 2.78 1.35 11.54
C ILE A 104 2.58 0.97 13.01
N LYS A 105 2.17 -0.27 13.24
CA LYS A 105 2.18 -0.91 14.55
C LYS A 105 3.19 -2.05 14.53
N VAL A 106 4.01 -2.11 15.57
CA VAL A 106 4.99 -3.19 15.76
C VAL A 106 4.59 -4.00 17.00
N GLU A 107 4.03 -5.19 16.78
CA GLU A 107 3.71 -6.13 17.86
C GLU A 107 4.93 -7.00 18.15
N LYS A 108 5.52 -6.84 19.34
CA LYS A 108 6.65 -7.64 19.81
C LYS A 108 6.16 -9.02 20.27
N LYS A 109 6.47 -10.07 19.51
CA LYS A 109 6.20 -11.47 19.90
C LYS A 109 7.39 -12.07 20.64
N SER A 110 8.61 -11.69 20.28
CA SER A 110 9.85 -12.01 20.99
C SER A 110 10.91 -10.93 20.72
N SER A 111 12.08 -11.02 21.36
CA SER A 111 13.19 -10.07 21.13
C SER A 111 13.66 -10.02 19.67
N LYS A 112 13.44 -11.10 18.91
CA LYS A 112 13.87 -11.23 17.49
C LYS A 112 12.70 -11.21 16.50
N PHE A 113 11.47 -11.46 16.94
CA PHE A 113 10.30 -11.58 16.07
C PHE A 113 9.30 -10.45 16.33
N HIS A 114 9.12 -9.61 15.32
CA HIS A 114 8.26 -8.43 15.32
C HIS A 114 7.25 -8.55 14.20
N ILE A 115 5.96 -8.41 14.52
CA ILE A 115 4.89 -8.33 13.52
C ILE A 115 4.63 -6.87 13.20
N ILE A 116 4.65 -6.52 11.93
CA ILE A 116 4.51 -5.14 11.45
C ILE A 116 3.20 -5.04 10.68
N LYS A 117 2.39 -4.03 10.98
CA LYS A 117 1.10 -3.78 10.32
C LYS A 117 0.94 -2.29 10.01
N LEU A 118 0.27 -1.97 8.91
CA LEU A 118 -0.20 -0.61 8.64
C LEU A 118 -1.25 -0.21 9.68
N ASN A 119 -1.15 1.00 10.23
CA ASN A 119 -2.13 1.50 11.19
C ASN A 119 -3.36 2.09 10.50
N LYS A 120 -4.14 1.24 9.82
CA LYS A 120 -5.35 1.64 9.08
C LYS A 120 -6.43 2.27 9.97
N LYS A 121 -6.41 2.02 11.29
CA LYS A 121 -7.37 2.59 12.23
C LYS A 121 -7.21 4.11 12.36
N GLU A 122 -5.96 4.57 12.47
CA GLU A 122 -5.65 5.99 12.61
C GLU A 122 -5.35 6.65 11.25
N ASN A 123 -5.02 5.84 10.24
CA ASN A 123 -4.77 6.27 8.87
C ASN A 123 -5.70 5.51 7.91
N PRO A 124 -7.00 5.85 7.84
CA PRO A 124 -7.98 5.13 7.02
C PRO A 124 -7.70 5.23 5.52
N ASP A 125 -6.96 6.25 5.09
CA ASP A 125 -6.42 6.38 3.73
C ASP A 125 -5.47 5.23 3.35
N PHE A 126 -4.88 4.54 4.33
CA PHE A 126 -4.02 3.37 4.06
C PHE A 126 -4.76 2.17 3.47
N LYS A 127 -6.10 2.13 3.53
CA LYS A 127 -6.88 1.13 2.79
C LYS A 127 -6.67 1.30 1.28
N LEU A 128 -6.93 2.51 0.77
CA LEU A 128 -6.74 2.83 -0.65
C LEU A 128 -5.26 2.76 -1.05
N PHE A 129 -4.36 3.24 -0.20
CA PHE A 129 -2.91 3.13 -0.42
C PHE A 129 -2.50 1.67 -0.68
N GLN A 130 -2.96 0.75 0.16
CA GLN A 130 -2.64 -0.66 0.01
C GLN A 130 -3.12 -1.21 -1.34
N GLU A 131 -4.39 -0.98 -1.69
CA GLU A 131 -4.98 -1.45 -2.95
C GLU A 131 -4.19 -0.95 -4.16
N VAL A 132 -3.84 0.34 -4.15
CA VAL A 132 -3.05 0.97 -5.22
C VAL A 132 -1.65 0.35 -5.31
N VAL A 133 -0.96 0.22 -4.18
CA VAL A 133 0.40 -0.35 -4.15
C VAL A 133 0.40 -1.81 -4.59
N GLN A 134 -0.53 -2.62 -4.10
CA GLN A 134 -0.62 -4.03 -4.47
C GLN A 134 -0.84 -4.22 -5.96
N LYS A 135 -1.74 -3.43 -6.55
CA LYS A 135 -2.12 -3.53 -7.95
C LYS A 135 -1.09 -2.95 -8.91
N PHE A 136 -0.50 -1.80 -8.59
CA PHE A 136 0.27 -1.01 -9.56
C PHE A 136 1.76 -0.91 -9.26
N TRP A 137 2.19 -1.08 -8.01
CA TRP A 137 3.60 -1.00 -7.69
C TRP A 137 4.29 -2.36 -7.82
N SER A 138 5.41 -2.39 -8.55
CA SER A 138 6.33 -3.53 -8.57
C SER A 138 7.41 -3.30 -7.52
N SER A 139 7.62 -4.29 -6.65
CA SER A 139 8.69 -4.22 -5.67
C SER A 139 10.06 -4.50 -6.33
N PRO A 140 11.17 -4.01 -5.75
CA PRO A 140 12.50 -4.38 -6.22
C PRO A 140 12.72 -5.90 -6.33
N GLU A 141 12.13 -6.69 -5.42
CA GLU A 141 12.16 -8.15 -5.50
C GLU A 141 11.43 -8.69 -6.74
N ASP A 142 10.26 -8.14 -7.08
CA ASP A 142 9.48 -8.54 -8.27
C ASP A 142 10.27 -8.27 -9.55
N ASP A 143 10.94 -7.12 -9.63
CA ASP A 143 11.71 -6.73 -10.80
C ASP A 143 12.92 -7.64 -11.02
N ILE A 144 13.60 -8.06 -9.95
CA ILE A 144 14.72 -9.01 -10.04
C ILE A 144 14.24 -10.39 -10.51
N LYS A 145 13.13 -10.89 -9.94
CA LYS A 145 12.54 -12.18 -10.37
C LYS A 145 12.18 -12.16 -11.85
N ARG A 146 11.61 -11.06 -12.32
CA ARG A 146 11.26 -10.85 -13.72
C ARG A 146 12.50 -10.85 -14.62
N ILE A 147 13.58 -10.17 -14.23
CA ILE A 147 14.83 -10.17 -15.02
C ILE A 147 15.47 -11.57 -15.05
N GLY A 148 15.40 -12.30 -13.94
CA GLY A 148 15.91 -13.68 -13.86
C GLY A 148 15.21 -14.62 -14.84
N SER A 149 13.87 -14.58 -14.90
CA SER A 149 13.10 -15.47 -15.78
C SER A 149 13.35 -15.22 -17.27
N TRP A 150 13.72 -13.99 -17.66
CA TRP A 150 14.07 -13.66 -19.05
C TRP A 150 15.46 -14.16 -19.47
N ARG A 151 16.36 -14.45 -18.53
CA ARG A 151 17.68 -15.00 -18.84
C ARG A 151 17.68 -16.52 -18.99
N ASP A 152 16.63 -17.17 -18.46
CA ASP A 152 16.43 -18.62 -18.51
C ASP A 152 15.52 -19.06 -19.68
N SER A 153 15.09 -18.13 -20.55
CA SER A 153 14.27 -18.36 -21.76
C SER A 153 15.10 -18.17 -23.03
#